data_AF-A0AAX3A5A4-F1
#
_entry.id   AF-A0AAX3A5A4-F1
#
_cell.length_a   1.000
_cell.length_b   1.000
_cell.length_c   1.000
_cell.angle_alpha   90.00
_cell.angle_beta   90.00
_cell.angle_gamma   90.00
#
_symmetry.space_group_name_H-M   'P 1'
#
loop_
_entity.id
_entity.type
_entity.pdbx_description
1 polymer ?
#
loop_
_entity_poly.entity_id
_entity_poly.type
_entity_poly.pdbx_seq_one_letter_code
_entity_poly.pdbx_strand_id
1 'polypeptide(L)' 'MPSAIADDELTRRAFAAYFRTGGTEQPTKGSGEVAHDGKRYVVLRNRGGLLAVYRVRNDGMLRRMRRWPAELEH' A
#
# COMPACT_ATOMS: atom_id res chain seq x y z
N MET A 1 -0.52 -23.25 -5.45
CA MET A 1 -1.29 -21.99 -5.41
C MET A 1 -1.07 -21.29 -4.06
N PRO A 2 -0.10 -20.35 -3.91
CA PRO A 2 0.06 -19.59 -2.67
C PRO A 2 -0.01 -18.08 -2.94
N SER A 3 -1.20 -17.47 -2.92
CA SER A 3 -1.30 -16.02 -3.19
C SER A 3 -2.40 -15.28 -2.41
N ALA A 4 -2.86 -15.82 -1.27
CA ALA A 4 -3.81 -15.11 -0.40
C ALA A 4 -3.17 -14.62 0.91
N ILE A 5 -2.15 -15.32 1.43
CA ILE A 5 -1.56 -15.00 2.74
C ILE A 5 -0.56 -13.84 2.64
N ALA A 6 0.14 -13.74 1.50
CA ALA A 6 1.16 -12.71 1.27
C ALA A 6 0.56 -11.31 1.09
N ASP A 7 -0.63 -11.23 0.48
CA ASP A 7 -1.36 -9.97 0.26
C ASP A 7 -1.79 -9.35 1.60
N ASP A 8 -2.35 -10.18 2.47
CA ASP A 8 -2.75 -9.78 3.82
C ASP A 8 -1.55 -9.30 4.66
N GLU A 9 -0.39 -9.96 4.52
CA GLU A 9 0.82 -9.59 5.27
C GLU A 9 1.41 -8.26 4.79
N LEU A 10 1.51 -8.06 3.48
CA LEU A 10 2.02 -6.81 2.90
C LEU A 10 1.12 -5.63 3.25
N THR A 11 -0.20 -5.84 3.18
CA THR A 11 -1.19 -4.84 3.54
C THR A 11 -1.08 -4.51 5.04
N ARG A 12 -0.99 -5.51 5.93
CA ARG A 12 -0.74 -5.31 7.39
C ARG A 12 0.53 -4.54 7.67
N ARG A 13 1.63 -4.85 6.98
CA ARG A 13 2.90 -4.13 7.13
C ARG A 13 2.79 -2.68 6.64
N ALA A 14 2.04 -2.42 5.56
CA ALA A 14 1.78 -1.07 5.08
C ALA A 14 0.93 -0.26 6.07
N PHE A 15 -0.11 -0.86 6.66
CA PHE A 15 -0.87 -0.24 7.75
C PHE A 15 0.07 0.10 8.92
N ALA A 16 0.87 -0.86 9.39
CA ALA A 16 1.80 -0.64 10.51
C ALA A 16 2.81 0.48 10.23
N ALA A 17 3.36 0.54 9.01
CA ALA A 17 4.27 1.61 8.60
C ALA A 17 3.57 2.99 8.56
N TYR A 18 2.32 3.03 8.09
CA TYR A 18 1.50 4.24 8.03
C TYR A 18 1.18 4.80 9.42
N PHE A 19 0.70 3.94 10.33
CA PHE A 19 0.45 4.33 11.72
C PHE A 19 1.74 4.76 12.44
N ARG A 20 2.86 4.07 12.18
CA ARG A 20 4.18 4.44 12.74
C ARG A 20 4.68 5.80 12.25
N THR A 21 4.30 6.22 11.06
CA THR A 21 4.64 7.56 10.54
C THR A 21 3.66 8.65 10.97
N GLY A 22 2.71 8.36 11.85
CA GLY A 22 1.74 9.34 12.37
C GLY A 22 0.53 9.53 11.45
N GLY A 23 0.20 8.54 10.61
CA GLY A 23 -1.02 8.55 9.83
C GLY A 23 -2.25 8.54 10.74
N THR A 24 -3.08 9.58 10.66
CA THR A 24 -4.27 9.78 11.49
C THR A 24 -5.55 9.25 10.85
N GLU A 25 -5.54 9.08 9.53
CA GLU A 25 -6.71 8.64 8.78
C GLU A 25 -6.84 7.12 8.78
N GLN A 26 -8.04 6.58 8.90
CA GLN A 26 -8.28 5.13 8.79
C GLN A 26 -8.33 4.71 7.32
N PRO A 27 -7.33 4.00 6.80
CA PRO A 27 -7.46 3.32 5.51
C PRO A 27 -8.66 2.36 5.52
N THR A 28 -9.46 2.42 4.46
CA THR A 28 -10.66 1.59 4.28
C THR A 28 -10.33 0.30 3.54
N LYS A 29 -11.25 -0.66 3.48
CA LYS A 29 -11.12 -1.95 2.76
C LYS A 29 -10.75 -1.83 1.28
N GLY A 30 -10.78 -0.64 0.69
CA GLY A 30 -10.23 -0.40 -0.64
C GLY A 30 -8.71 -0.50 -0.67
N SER A 31 -8.01 -0.35 0.45
CA SER A 31 -6.56 -0.52 0.50
C SER A 31 -6.18 -1.94 0.10
N GLY A 32 -5.24 -2.07 -0.83
CA GLY A 32 -4.84 -3.38 -1.35
C GLY A 32 -3.55 -3.28 -2.14
N GLU A 33 -3.03 -4.44 -2.53
CA GLU A 33 -1.86 -4.50 -3.40
C GLU A 33 -2.25 -4.31 -4.87
N VAL A 34 -1.41 -3.58 -5.60
CA VAL A 34 -1.53 -3.34 -7.03
C VAL A 34 -0.18 -3.68 -7.64
N ALA A 35 -0.16 -4.66 -8.53
CA ALA A 35 0.99 -4.92 -9.37
C ALA A 35 0.90 -4.03 -10.62
N HIS A 36 1.86 -3.14 -10.80
CA HIS A 36 1.95 -2.25 -11.95
C HIS A 36 3.37 -2.29 -12.51
N ASP A 37 3.52 -2.45 -13.83
CA ASP A 37 4.83 -2.44 -14.51
C ASP A 37 5.82 -3.47 -13.91
N GLY A 38 5.33 -4.67 -13.56
CA GLY A 38 6.12 -5.72 -12.92
C GLY A 38 6.59 -5.42 -11.49
N LYS A 39 6.11 -4.33 -10.88
CA LYS A 39 6.43 -3.89 -9.52
C LYS A 39 5.17 -3.98 -8.66
N ARG A 40 5.32 -4.44 -7.42
CA ARG A 40 4.22 -4.50 -6.47
C ARG A 40 4.15 -3.21 -5.67
N TYR A 41 2.94 -2.69 -5.51
CA TYR A 41 2.62 -1.51 -4.73
C TYR A 41 1.50 -1.86 -3.76
N VAL A 42 1.46 -1.23 -2.59
CA VAL A 42 0.33 -1.24 -1.67
C VAL A 42 -0.21 0.17 -1.63
N VAL A 43 -1.43 0.32 -2.11
CA VAL A 43 -2.16 1.59 -2.09
C VAL A 43 -3.07 1.60 -0.87
N LEU A 44 -2.84 2.54 0.03
CA LEU A 44 -3.75 2.85 1.13
C LEU A 44 -4.71 3.94 0.67
N ARG A 45 -6.01 3.66 0.69
CA ARG A 45 -7.08 4.61 0.38
C ARG A 45 -8.08 4.68 1.52
N ASN A 46 -8.74 5.83 1.63
CA ASN A 46 -9.85 6.09 2.53
C ASN A 46 -11.05 6.59 1.72
N ARG A 47 -12.19 6.80 2.37
CA ARG A 47 -13.41 7.36 1.79
C ARG A 47 -13.20 8.74 1.12
N GLY A 48 -12.17 9.48 1.54
CA GLY A 48 -11.79 10.78 0.98
C GLY A 48 -10.76 10.74 -0.15
N GLY A 49 -10.19 9.58 -0.49
CA GLY A 49 -9.17 9.46 -1.55
C GLY A 49 -7.97 8.61 -1.15
N LEU A 50 -6.86 8.79 -1.88
CA LEU A 50 -5.62 8.06 -1.65
C LEU A 50 -4.83 8.66 -0.47
N LEU A 51 -4.50 7.83 0.52
CA LEU A 51 -3.74 8.25 1.71
C LEU A 51 -2.23 8.15 1.48
N ALA A 52 -1.79 7.00 0.99
CA ALA A 52 -0.38 6.69 0.84
C ALA A 52 -0.16 5.52 -0.10
N VAL A 53 0.94 5.56 -0.84
CA VAL A 53 1.39 4.46 -1.69
C VAL A 53 2.73 3.94 -1.19
N TYR A 54 2.84 2.63 -1.03
CA TYR A 54 4.06 1.94 -0.66
C TYR A 54 4.49 1.05 -1.82
N ARG A 55 5.74 1.15 -2.26
CA ARG A 55 6.29 0.16 -3.18
C ARG A 55 6.83 -1.02 -2.38
N VAL A 56 6.40 -2.23 -2.72
CA VAL A 56 6.94 -3.49 -2.19
C VAL A 56 8.17 -3.86 -3.01
N ARG A 57 9.30 -4.03 -2.35
CA ARG A 57 10.50 -4.65 -2.94
C ARG A 57 10.52 -6.14 -2.62
N ASN A 58 11.24 -6.92 -3.43
CA ASN A 58 11.38 -8.36 -3.23
C ASN A 58 12.03 -8.71 -1.87
N ASP A 59 12.80 -7.79 -1.29
CA ASP A 59 13.36 -7.88 0.06
C ASP A 59 12.35 -7.67 1.21
N GLY A 60 11.05 -7.54 0.91
CA GLY A 60 10.01 -7.29 1.93
C GLY A 60 10.00 -5.87 2.50
N MET A 61 10.88 -4.98 2.00
CA MET A 61 10.86 -3.57 2.35
C MET A 61 9.74 -2.82 1.61
N LEU A 62 8.96 -2.08 2.39
CA LEU A 62 7.94 -1.15 1.90
C LEU A 62 8.54 0.25 1.83
N ARG A 63 8.61 0.83 0.63
CA ARG A 63 9.06 2.21 0.45
C ARG A 63 7.87 3.13 0.25
N ARG A 64 7.57 3.97 1.25
CA ARG A 64 6.54 5.01 1.15
C ARG A 64 6.95 6.00 0.05
N MET A 65 6.08 6.18 -0.93
CA MET A 65 6.20 7.28 -1.88
C MET A 65 5.48 8.50 -1.31
N ARG A 66 6.21 9.61 -1.18
CA ARG A 66 5.64 10.94 -0.87
C ARG A 66 4.88 11.54 -2.06
N ARG A 67 5.24 11.13 -3.29
CA ARG A 67 4.60 11.53 -4.54
C ARG A 67 4.52 10.29 -5.41
N TRP A 68 3.32 9.80 -5.65
CA TRP A 68 3.05 8.64 -6.51
C TRP A 68 2.57 9.13 -7.88
N PRO A 69 2.75 8.33 -8.95
CA PRO A 69 2.19 8.65 -10.26
C PRO A 69 0.65 8.65 -10.18
N ALA A 70 0.01 9.62 -10.83
CA ALA A 70 -1.45 9.78 -10.88
C ALA A 70 -2.17 8.55 -11.49
N GLU A 71 -1.42 7.68 -12.18
CA GLU A 71 -1.89 6.38 -12.69
C GLU A 71 -2.38 5.43 -11.58
N LEU A 72 -1.96 5.67 -10.32
CA LEU A 72 -2.43 4.92 -9.15
C LEU A 72 -3.61 5.59 -8.43
N GLU A 73 -4.02 6.78 -8.89
CA GLU A 73 -5.20 7.51 -8.40
C GLU A 73 -6.47 7.21 -9.22
N HIS A 74 -6.37 6.38 -10.27
CA HIS A 74 -7.46 6.08 -11.21
C HIS A 74 -8.33 4.89 -10.78
#